data_AF-A0A2N3E6H4-F1
#
_entry.id   AF-A0A2N3E6H4-F1
#
_cell.length_a   1.000
_cell.length_b   1.000
_cell.length_c   1.000
_cell.angle_alpha   90.00
_cell.angle_beta   90.00
_cell.angle_gamma   90.00
#
_symmetry.space_group_name_H-M   'P 1'
#
loop_
_entity.id
_entity.type
_entity.pdbx_description
1 polymer ?
#
loop_
_entity_poly.entity_id
_entity_poly.type
_entity_poly.pdbx_seq_one_letter_code
_entity_poly.pdbx_strand_id
1 'polypeptide(L)'
;FSFQHAAADLDAIDACSFAGSPPGCLSQGSQNAGFAYAPGDAIRGYDEFDVITGQLGLISTLNPSAALPSLIGSDLMILVANVGFQYLPDLANSSNRLSAPRSANTSTDLAAALILGDATCGAAAASPLVPDCKLAYATSRSWGYRLAATSDYNNAFGTAWTLTPVVQWAHDVNGVSAGPVGPGFVEGKKTVSVGVTANLQNTWRANIQYTNSFGNEFKNFASDKDFVTMTVSYAF
;
A
#
# COMPACT_ATOMS: atom_id res chain seq x y z
N PHE A 1 7.28 19.79 -8.18
CA PHE A 1 6.39 19.76 -9.35
C PHE A 1 7.03 18.84 -10.39
N SER A 2 6.57 17.60 -10.46
CA SER A 2 7.09 16.62 -11.43
C SER A 2 5.90 16.12 -12.22
N PHE A 3 5.80 16.51 -13.48
CA PHE A 3 4.84 15.99 -14.43
C PHE A 3 5.42 14.72 -15.06
N GLN A 4 4.66 13.64 -15.08
CA GLN A 4 5.02 12.44 -15.83
C GLN A 4 3.98 12.26 -16.93
N HIS A 5 4.38 12.58 -18.16
CA HIS A 5 3.57 12.45 -19.36
C HIS A 5 3.75 11.04 -19.95
N ALA A 6 2.64 10.32 -20.13
CA ALA A 6 2.56 9.19 -21.04
C ALA A 6 1.17 9.25 -21.71
N ALA A 7 1.14 9.74 -22.95
CA ALA A 7 -0.07 9.76 -23.77
C ALA A 7 -0.08 8.51 -24.66
N ALA A 8 -1.17 7.74 -24.58
CA ALA A 8 -1.52 6.74 -25.57
C ALA A 8 -2.98 7.01 -25.95
N ASP A 9 -3.19 7.62 -27.11
CA ASP A 9 -4.53 7.80 -27.69
C ASP A 9 -5.00 6.44 -28.24
N LEU A 10 -6.16 5.97 -27.77
CA LEU A 10 -6.75 4.68 -28.12
C LEU A 10 -8.08 4.95 -28.85
N ASP A 11 -8.16 4.55 -30.12
CA ASP A 11 -9.41 4.61 -30.90
C ASP A 11 -10.45 3.63 -30.32
N ALA A 12 -11.62 4.15 -29.90
CA ALA A 12 -12.66 3.39 -29.21
C ALA A 12 -13.46 2.40 -30.09
N ILE A 13 -13.02 2.13 -31.32
CA ILE A 13 -13.86 1.52 -32.35
C ILE A 13 -14.01 -0.02 -32.22
N ASP A 14 -13.13 -0.72 -31.48
CA ASP A 14 -13.06 -2.19 -31.56
C ASP A 14 -13.44 -2.98 -30.29
N ALA A 15 -13.63 -2.35 -29.14
CA ALA A 15 -13.84 -3.11 -27.89
C ALA A 15 -15.32 -3.52 -27.63
N CYS A 16 -16.31 -2.73 -28.05
CA CYS A 16 -17.74 -3.12 -27.91
C CYS A 16 -18.18 -4.18 -28.93
N SER A 17 -17.70 -4.08 -30.16
CA SER A 17 -17.98 -5.06 -31.22
C SER A 17 -17.40 -6.43 -30.87
N PHE A 18 -16.19 -6.47 -30.31
CA PHE A 18 -15.55 -7.69 -29.82
C PHE A 18 -16.33 -8.38 -28.67
N ALA A 19 -16.97 -7.59 -27.80
CA ALA A 19 -17.78 -8.09 -26.69
C ALA A 19 -19.23 -8.43 -27.04
N GLY A 20 -19.66 -8.23 -28.30
CA GLY A 20 -21.03 -8.47 -28.73
C GLY A 20 -22.07 -7.53 -28.08
N SER A 21 -21.63 -6.37 -27.59
CA SER A 21 -22.46 -5.39 -26.89
C SER A 21 -22.81 -4.20 -27.79
N PRO A 22 -23.96 -3.53 -27.55
CA PRO A 22 -24.36 -2.37 -28.35
C PRO A 22 -23.34 -1.23 -28.26
N PRO A 23 -23.26 -0.36 -29.29
CA PRO A 23 -22.37 0.82 -29.28
C PRO A 23 -22.59 1.66 -28.01
N GLY A 24 -21.50 2.11 -27.39
CA GLY A 24 -21.55 2.83 -26.10
C GLY A 24 -21.45 1.95 -24.86
N CYS A 25 -21.14 0.66 -25.03
CA CYS A 25 -20.93 -0.27 -23.92
C CYS A 25 -19.76 0.09 -23.00
N LEU A 26 -18.80 0.91 -23.48
CA LEU A 26 -17.67 1.37 -22.69
C LEU A 26 -18.01 2.72 -22.08
N SER A 27 -18.48 2.68 -20.83
CA SER A 27 -18.41 3.85 -19.97
C SER A 27 -16.98 3.95 -19.46
N GLN A 28 -16.16 4.82 -20.04
CA GLN A 28 -14.82 5.08 -19.50
C GLN A 28 -14.99 5.48 -18.03
N GLY A 29 -14.42 4.68 -17.12
CA GLY A 29 -14.53 4.89 -15.66
C GLY A 29 -13.79 6.13 -15.15
N SER A 30 -13.61 7.15 -15.99
CA SER A 30 -12.84 8.35 -15.70
C SER A 30 -13.55 9.61 -16.23
N GLN A 31 -14.17 9.57 -17.41
CA GLN A 31 -14.96 10.69 -17.95
C GLN A 31 -16.14 10.21 -18.77
N ASN A 32 -17.26 9.89 -18.10
CA ASN A 32 -18.61 10.26 -18.54
C ASN A 32 -19.67 9.55 -17.68
N ALA A 33 -20.46 10.34 -16.98
CA ALA A 33 -21.82 9.96 -16.67
C ALA A 33 -22.60 9.84 -18.00
N GLY A 34 -22.60 8.67 -18.63
CA GLY A 34 -23.67 8.23 -19.53
C GLY A 34 -23.72 8.75 -20.97
N PHE A 35 -22.62 9.21 -21.58
CA PHE A 35 -22.60 9.51 -23.03
C PHE A 35 -21.56 8.66 -23.78
N ALA A 36 -22.06 7.96 -24.81
CA ALA A 36 -21.27 7.18 -25.75
C ALA A 36 -20.50 8.12 -26.70
N TYR A 37 -19.19 7.94 -26.82
CA TYR A 37 -18.35 8.63 -27.81
C TYR A 37 -18.76 8.21 -29.23
N ALA A 38 -18.84 9.18 -30.15
CA ALA A 38 -19.08 8.89 -31.56
C ALA A 38 -17.78 8.40 -32.23
N PRO A 39 -17.87 7.60 -33.31
CA PRO A 39 -16.70 7.20 -34.09
C PRO A 39 -15.89 8.42 -34.55
N GLY A 40 -14.62 8.52 -34.14
CA GLY A 40 -13.72 9.63 -34.45
C GLY A 40 -13.58 10.70 -33.36
N ASP A 41 -14.28 10.58 -32.24
CA ASP A 41 -14.07 11.47 -31.08
C ASP A 41 -12.72 11.17 -30.40
N ALA A 42 -11.96 12.23 -30.12
CA ALA A 42 -10.71 12.12 -29.38
C ALA A 42 -11.00 11.92 -27.89
N ILE A 43 -10.59 10.77 -27.35
CA ILE A 43 -10.71 10.44 -25.94
C ILE A 43 -9.46 10.95 -25.21
N ARG A 44 -9.64 11.78 -24.17
CA ARG A 44 -8.50 12.17 -23.32
C ARG A 44 -8.06 10.97 -22.48
N GLY A 45 -6.80 10.58 -22.63
CA GLY A 45 -6.20 9.47 -21.89
C GLY A 45 -5.68 9.84 -20.49
N TYR A 46 -5.92 11.06 -20.00
CA TYR A 46 -5.43 11.52 -18.71
C TYR A 46 -6.46 12.37 -17.96
N ASP A 47 -6.38 12.33 -16.63
CA ASP A 47 -7.13 13.17 -15.71
C ASP A 47 -6.19 13.81 -14.71
N GLU A 48 -6.52 15.03 -14.30
CA GLU A 48 -5.77 15.78 -13.30
C GLU A 48 -6.55 15.77 -11.98
N PHE A 49 -5.82 15.58 -10.88
CA PHE A 49 -6.37 15.55 -9.53
C PHE A 49 -5.51 16.38 -8.60
N ASP A 50 -6.16 17.15 -7.74
CA ASP A 50 -5.46 17.75 -6.61
C ASP A 50 -5.16 16.67 -5.57
N VAL A 51 -3.90 16.62 -5.12
CA VAL A 51 -3.43 15.63 -4.15
C VAL A 51 -2.72 16.34 -3.01
N ILE A 52 -3.22 16.13 -1.79
CA ILE A 52 -2.57 16.56 -0.56
C ILE A 52 -1.95 15.34 0.10
N THR A 53 -0.64 15.37 0.34
CA THR A 53 0.07 14.34 1.12
C THR A 53 0.79 14.99 2.29
N GLY A 54 0.91 14.26 3.38
CA GLY A 54 1.60 14.73 4.57
C GLY A 54 2.12 13.59 5.43
N GLN A 55 3.17 13.88 6.19
CA GLN A 55 3.73 12.95 7.17
C GLN A 55 4.22 13.70 8.42
N LEU A 56 4.05 13.06 9.57
CA LEU A 56 4.54 13.49 10.87
C LEU A 56 5.44 12.40 11.44
N GLY A 57 6.69 12.74 11.74
CA GLY A 57 7.65 11.84 12.39
C GLY A 57 7.95 12.29 13.81
N LEU A 58 7.95 11.35 14.74
CA LEU A 58 8.29 11.52 16.15
C LEU A 58 9.42 10.55 16.48
N ILE A 59 10.45 11.05 17.15
CA ILE A 59 11.59 10.25 17.62
C ILE A 59 11.77 10.57 19.10
N SER A 60 11.85 9.52 19.92
CA SER A 60 12.08 9.63 21.36
C SER A 60 13.23 8.72 21.75
N THR A 61 14.23 9.29 22.41
CA THR A 61 15.39 8.58 22.96
C THR A 61 15.22 8.50 24.47
N LEU A 62 15.08 7.29 25.00
CA LEU A 62 14.81 7.00 26.39
C LEU A 62 16.05 6.44 27.09
N ASN A 63 16.47 7.11 28.15
CA ASN A 63 17.58 6.70 29.02
C ASN A 63 17.18 5.50 29.90
N PRO A 64 18.14 4.77 30.52
CA PRO A 64 17.84 3.59 31.36
C PRO A 64 16.87 3.88 32.52
N SER A 65 16.85 5.12 33.01
CA SER A 65 15.97 5.56 34.10
C SER A 65 14.52 5.79 33.69
N ALA A 66 14.19 5.75 32.40
CA ALA A 66 12.82 5.86 31.93
C ALA A 66 12.06 4.54 32.16
N ALA A 67 10.74 4.63 32.34
CA ALA A 67 9.90 3.49 32.74
C ALA A 67 10.07 2.26 31.81
N LEU A 68 10.05 2.46 30.48
CA LEU A 68 10.16 1.38 29.51
C LEU A 68 11.55 0.68 29.56
N PRO A 69 12.68 1.40 29.37
CA PRO A 69 14.02 0.81 29.51
C PRO A 69 14.26 0.10 30.85
N SER A 70 13.83 0.71 31.95
CA SER A 70 14.02 0.13 33.29
C SER A 70 13.25 -1.18 33.49
N LEU A 71 12.09 -1.32 32.85
CA LEU A 71 11.25 -2.52 32.92
C LEU A 71 11.89 -3.70 32.19
N ILE A 72 12.50 -3.43 31.03
CA ILE A 72 13.10 -4.47 30.18
C ILE A 72 14.62 -4.60 30.37
N GLY A 73 15.21 -3.82 31.28
CA GLY A 73 16.64 -3.84 31.59
C GLY A 73 17.56 -3.37 30.45
N SER A 74 17.08 -2.49 29.56
CA SER A 74 17.88 -1.96 28.45
C SER A 74 18.63 -0.68 28.84
N ASP A 75 19.81 -0.46 28.25
CA ASP A 75 20.62 0.74 28.49
C ASP A 75 20.16 1.95 27.67
N LEU A 76 19.56 1.72 26.52
CA LEU A 76 19.00 2.78 25.69
C LEU A 76 17.81 2.21 24.93
N MET A 77 16.76 3.00 24.79
CA MET A 77 15.65 2.66 23.90
C MET A 77 15.33 3.84 22.99
N ILE A 78 15.22 3.58 21.70
CA ILE A 78 14.79 4.58 20.71
C ILE A 78 13.43 4.15 20.19
N LEU A 79 12.48 5.06 20.27
CA LEU A 79 11.14 4.91 19.73
C LEU A 79 10.98 5.87 18.56
N VAL A 80 10.50 5.35 17.44
CA VAL A 80 10.17 6.13 16.25
C VAL A 80 8.72 5.87 15.91
N ALA A 81 7.96 6.93 15.68
CA ALA A 81 6.59 6.86 15.20
C ALA A 81 6.42 7.80 14.01
N ASN A 82 5.90 7.29 12.90
CA ASN A 82 5.55 8.07 11.73
C ASN A 82 4.07 7.87 11.41
N VAL A 83 3.37 8.95 11.13
CA VAL A 83 1.98 8.93 10.65
C VAL A 83 1.97 9.64 9.30
N GLY A 84 1.35 9.04 8.29
CA GLY A 84 1.25 9.62 6.96
C GLY A 84 -0.16 9.52 6.41
N PHE A 85 -0.50 10.43 5.51
CA PHE A 85 -1.81 10.45 4.85
C PHE A 85 -1.73 10.97 3.42
N GLN A 86 -2.75 10.63 2.64
CA GLN A 86 -3.05 11.16 1.33
C GLN A 86 -4.53 11.50 1.24
N TYR A 87 -4.83 12.70 0.71
CA TYR A 87 -6.18 13.16 0.48
C TYR A 87 -6.31 13.73 -0.94
N LEU A 88 -7.27 13.20 -1.69
CA LEU A 88 -7.69 13.63 -3.02
C LEU A 88 -9.11 14.19 -2.90
N PRO A 89 -9.28 15.52 -2.71
CA PRO A 89 -10.59 16.13 -2.54
C PRO A 89 -11.52 15.88 -3.74
N ASP A 90 -10.99 15.92 -4.96
CA ASP A 90 -11.79 15.84 -6.18
C ASP A 90 -12.27 14.41 -6.48
N LEU A 91 -11.62 13.40 -5.91
CA LEU A 91 -11.98 12.00 -6.11
C LEU A 91 -13.30 11.63 -5.40
N ALA A 92 -13.67 12.33 -4.32
CA ALA A 92 -14.87 12.01 -3.55
C ALA A 92 -16.18 12.35 -4.30
N ASN A 93 -16.13 13.34 -5.20
CA ASN A 93 -17.28 13.82 -5.97
C ASN A 93 -17.19 13.44 -7.45
N SER A 94 -16.21 12.63 -7.81
CA SER A 94 -15.97 12.20 -9.18
C SER A 94 -16.39 10.74 -9.36
N SER A 95 -16.91 10.41 -10.54
CA SER A 95 -17.12 9.02 -10.97
C SER A 95 -15.80 8.35 -11.39
N ASN A 96 -14.68 9.07 -11.32
CA ASN A 96 -13.39 8.63 -11.77
C ASN A 96 -12.77 7.59 -10.83
N ARG A 97 -12.10 6.61 -11.44
CA ARG A 97 -11.60 5.40 -10.82
C ARG A 97 -10.10 5.32 -10.98
N LEU A 98 -9.40 5.92 -10.03
CA LEU A 98 -7.94 5.86 -10.00
C LEU A 98 -7.47 4.43 -9.70
N SER A 99 -6.48 4.01 -10.48
CA SER A 99 -5.87 2.70 -10.35
C SER A 99 -5.21 2.52 -8.99
N ALA A 100 -5.34 1.31 -8.45
CA ALA A 100 -4.72 0.86 -7.22
C ALA A 100 -4.40 -0.64 -7.34
N PRO A 101 -3.74 -1.28 -6.37
CA PRO A 101 -3.47 -2.72 -6.44
C PRO A 101 -4.74 -3.53 -6.72
N ARG A 102 -4.66 -4.37 -7.77
CA ARG A 102 -5.74 -5.20 -8.34
C ARG A 102 -6.88 -4.44 -9.03
N SER A 103 -6.72 -3.15 -9.36
CA SER A 103 -7.70 -2.37 -10.15
C SER A 103 -8.03 -2.97 -11.51
N ALA A 104 -7.08 -3.68 -12.13
CA ALA A 104 -7.30 -4.38 -13.40
C ALA A 104 -8.06 -5.71 -13.26
N ASN A 105 -8.26 -6.21 -12.03
CA ASN A 105 -8.93 -7.48 -11.78
C ASN A 105 -10.42 -7.32 -11.52
N THR A 106 -10.91 -6.10 -11.27
CA THR A 106 -12.33 -5.85 -11.04
C THR A 106 -12.81 -4.58 -11.74
N SER A 107 -13.96 -4.68 -12.40
CA SER A 107 -14.63 -3.55 -13.04
C SER A 107 -16.13 -3.62 -12.76
N THR A 108 -16.78 -2.48 -12.53
CA THR A 108 -18.26 -2.46 -12.50
C THR A 108 -18.87 -2.46 -13.88
N ASP A 109 -18.08 -2.14 -14.91
CA ASP A 109 -18.58 -2.17 -16.28
C ASP A 109 -18.70 -3.63 -16.71
N LEU A 110 -19.91 -4.03 -17.14
CA LEU A 110 -20.23 -5.41 -17.48
C LEU A 110 -19.37 -5.91 -18.65
N ALA A 111 -19.12 -5.08 -19.66
CA ALA A 111 -18.32 -5.47 -20.83
C ALA A 111 -16.85 -5.67 -20.42
N ALA A 112 -16.28 -4.74 -19.65
CA ALA A 112 -14.93 -4.87 -19.13
C ALA A 112 -14.77 -6.07 -18.19
N ALA A 113 -15.74 -6.32 -17.29
CA ALA A 113 -15.73 -7.46 -16.39
C ALA A 113 -15.77 -8.79 -17.16
N LEU A 114 -16.58 -8.89 -18.22
CA LEU A 114 -16.65 -10.09 -19.07
C LEU A 114 -15.37 -10.31 -19.90
N ILE A 115 -14.79 -9.27 -20.50
CA ILE A 115 -13.55 -9.36 -21.28
C ILE A 115 -12.36 -9.76 -20.38
N LEU A 116 -12.30 -9.19 -19.18
CA LEU A 116 -11.23 -9.45 -18.20
C LEU A 116 -11.44 -10.75 -17.41
N GLY A 117 -12.55 -11.48 -17.65
CA GLY A 117 -12.85 -12.75 -17.00
C GLY A 117 -13.31 -12.63 -15.55
N ASP A 118 -13.72 -11.45 -15.09
CA ASP A 118 -14.29 -11.22 -13.77
C ASP A 118 -15.82 -11.48 -13.78
N ALA A 119 -16.16 -12.77 -13.83
CA ALA A 119 -17.55 -13.23 -13.77
C ALA A 119 -18.28 -12.80 -12.48
N THR A 120 -17.54 -12.51 -11.39
CA THR A 120 -18.11 -12.09 -10.10
C THR A 120 -18.62 -10.66 -10.11
N CYS A 121 -17.83 -9.69 -10.58
CA CYS A 121 -18.32 -8.32 -10.74
C CYS A 121 -19.26 -8.15 -11.94
N GLY A 122 -19.09 -8.94 -13.01
CA GLY A 122 -20.05 -8.99 -14.11
C GLY A 122 -21.44 -9.45 -13.65
N ALA A 123 -21.52 -10.48 -12.79
CA ALA A 123 -22.78 -10.95 -12.22
C ALA A 123 -23.40 -9.96 -11.21
N ALA A 124 -22.57 -9.25 -10.42
CA ALA A 124 -23.04 -8.21 -9.50
C ALA A 124 -23.60 -6.97 -10.22
N ALA A 125 -23.08 -6.63 -11.41
CA ALA A 125 -23.66 -5.61 -12.27
C ALA A 125 -25.03 -6.02 -12.83
N ALA A 126 -25.29 -7.33 -12.96
CA ALA A 126 -26.55 -7.87 -13.48
C ALA A 126 -27.60 -8.19 -12.39
N SER A 127 -27.21 -8.32 -11.11
CA SER A 127 -28.13 -8.63 -10.02
C SER A 127 -27.66 -8.06 -8.67
N PRO A 128 -28.49 -7.27 -7.96
CA PRO A 128 -28.16 -6.72 -6.64
C PRO A 128 -28.11 -7.77 -5.50
N LEU A 129 -28.35 -9.05 -5.80
CA LEU A 129 -28.30 -10.18 -4.85
C LEU A 129 -26.93 -10.89 -4.80
N VAL A 130 -26.00 -10.52 -5.68
CA VAL A 130 -24.64 -11.09 -5.71
C VAL A 130 -23.75 -10.29 -4.74
N PRO A 131 -23.01 -10.95 -3.83
CA PRO A 131 -22.23 -10.26 -2.80
C PRO A 131 -21.21 -9.27 -3.37
N ASP A 132 -21.04 -8.16 -2.66
CA ASP A 132 -20.30 -6.95 -3.03
C ASP A 132 -19.08 -7.19 -3.92
N CYS A 133 -19.19 -6.76 -5.17
CA CYS A 133 -18.03 -6.53 -6.03
C CYS A 133 -17.07 -5.58 -5.30
N LYS A 134 -15.95 -6.10 -4.78
CA LYS A 134 -14.93 -5.27 -4.12
C LYS A 134 -14.18 -4.48 -5.17
N LEU A 135 -14.65 -3.26 -5.40
CA LEU A 135 -14.02 -2.33 -6.33
C LEU A 135 -12.60 -2.04 -5.88
N ALA A 136 -11.67 -2.30 -6.80
CA ALA A 136 -10.26 -2.30 -6.48
C ALA A 136 -9.58 -0.94 -6.75
N TYR A 137 -10.33 0.16 -6.71
CA TYR A 137 -9.81 1.51 -6.97
C TYR A 137 -9.26 2.19 -5.72
N ALA A 138 -8.57 3.31 -5.94
CA ALA A 138 -8.08 4.17 -4.88
C ALA A 138 -9.24 4.89 -4.17
N THR A 139 -9.03 5.25 -2.91
CA THR A 139 -9.98 6.02 -2.11
C THR A 139 -9.56 7.48 -2.04
N SER A 140 -10.53 8.38 -1.85
CA SER A 140 -10.24 9.81 -1.69
C SER A 140 -9.34 10.10 -0.50
N ARG A 141 -9.49 9.37 0.62
CA ARG A 141 -8.64 9.49 1.81
C ARG A 141 -7.94 8.17 2.06
N SER A 142 -6.65 8.21 2.32
CA SER A 142 -5.89 7.07 2.82
C SER A 142 -4.87 7.51 3.86
N TRP A 143 -4.63 6.69 4.87
CA TRP A 143 -3.65 6.98 5.91
C TRP A 143 -3.14 5.72 6.60
N GLY A 144 -1.98 5.85 7.22
CA GLY A 144 -1.36 4.79 7.98
C GLY A 144 -0.30 5.31 8.94
N TYR A 145 0.21 4.41 9.77
CA TYR A 145 1.28 4.71 10.71
C TYR A 145 2.32 3.59 10.75
N ARG A 146 3.56 3.98 11.01
CA ARG A 146 4.74 3.13 11.11
C ARG A 146 5.42 3.39 12.45
N LEU A 147 5.67 2.34 13.21
CA LEU A 147 6.36 2.41 14.49
C LEU A 147 7.64 1.58 14.40
N ALA A 148 8.69 2.04 15.06
CA ALA A 148 9.88 1.25 15.29
C ALA A 148 10.36 1.46 16.72
N ALA A 149 10.79 0.37 17.34
CA ALA A 149 11.40 0.38 18.66
C ALA A 149 12.71 -0.38 18.56
N THR A 150 13.80 0.23 19.02
CA THR A 150 15.09 -0.43 19.18
C THR A 150 15.53 -0.26 20.63
N SER A 151 16.09 -1.32 21.22
CA SER A 151 16.72 -1.22 22.52
C SER A 151 18.12 -1.79 22.48
N ASP A 152 19.05 -1.15 23.18
CA ASP A 152 20.44 -1.59 23.29
C ASP A 152 20.69 -2.20 24.67
N TYR A 153 21.33 -3.37 24.65
CA TYR A 153 21.81 -4.08 25.82
C TYR A 153 23.33 -4.21 25.69
N ASN A 154 24.06 -3.31 26.31
CA ASN A 154 25.52 -3.37 26.35
C ASN A 154 25.95 -4.42 27.36
N ASN A 155 27.01 -5.13 27.02
CA ASN A 155 27.52 -6.23 27.83
C ASN A 155 26.42 -7.23 28.25
N ALA A 156 25.57 -7.59 27.28
CA ALA A 156 24.40 -8.42 27.53
C ALA A 156 24.80 -9.71 28.26
N PHE A 157 24.06 -10.05 29.32
CA PHE A 157 24.33 -11.20 30.18
C PHE A 157 25.74 -11.21 30.81
N GLY A 158 26.36 -10.06 31.01
CA GLY A 158 27.73 -9.94 31.55
C GLY A 158 28.83 -10.36 30.57
N THR A 159 28.51 -10.47 29.29
CA THR A 159 29.46 -10.80 28.22
C THR A 159 29.97 -9.54 27.54
N ALA A 160 30.87 -9.64 26.56
CA ALA A 160 31.28 -8.50 25.72
C ALA A 160 30.33 -8.26 24.53
N TRP A 161 29.21 -8.99 24.46
CA TRP A 161 28.23 -8.84 23.38
C TRP A 161 27.30 -7.66 23.65
N THR A 162 27.07 -6.87 22.61
CA THR A 162 25.97 -5.90 22.58
C THR A 162 24.83 -6.51 21.78
N LEU A 163 23.65 -6.58 22.38
CA LEU A 163 22.43 -7.05 21.72
C LEU A 163 21.50 -5.87 21.47
N THR A 164 21.06 -5.72 20.23
CA THR A 164 20.11 -4.70 19.81
C THR A 164 18.89 -5.34 19.17
N PRO A 165 17.87 -5.75 19.97
CA PRO A 165 16.58 -6.11 19.43
C PRO A 165 15.87 -4.92 18.77
N VAL A 166 15.15 -5.20 17.70
CA VAL A 166 14.34 -4.25 16.95
C VAL A 166 12.96 -4.83 16.68
N VAL A 167 11.94 -3.99 16.85
CA VAL A 167 10.57 -4.27 16.44
C VAL A 167 10.11 -3.14 15.56
N GLN A 168 9.63 -3.47 14.37
CA GLN A 168 9.01 -2.53 13.44
C GLN A 168 7.59 -2.98 13.17
N TRP A 169 6.68 -2.02 13.19
CA TRP A 169 5.27 -2.24 12.95
C TRP A 169 4.77 -1.25 11.90
N ALA A 170 4.02 -1.76 10.96
CA ALA A 170 3.39 -0.98 9.91
C ALA A 170 1.91 -1.31 9.85
N HIS A 171 1.07 -0.29 9.77
CA HIS A 171 -0.35 -0.47 9.59
C HIS A 171 -0.93 0.64 8.72
N ASP A 172 -1.50 0.22 7.59
CA ASP A 172 -2.27 1.07 6.69
C ASP A 172 -3.72 1.00 7.15
N VAL A 173 -4.21 2.04 7.82
CA VAL A 173 -5.43 1.93 8.65
C VAL A 173 -6.69 2.01 7.80
N ASN A 174 -6.74 2.99 6.90
CA ASN A 174 -7.90 3.21 6.08
C ASN A 174 -7.48 3.74 4.71
N GLY A 175 -8.25 3.34 3.70
CA GLY A 175 -8.10 3.79 2.34
C GLY A 175 -6.98 3.12 1.57
N VAL A 176 -7.06 3.27 0.26
CA VAL A 176 -6.07 2.79 -0.69
C VAL A 176 -5.52 3.99 -1.44
N SER A 177 -4.21 4.19 -1.40
CA SER A 177 -3.57 5.33 -2.04
C SER A 177 -3.76 5.32 -3.56
N ALA A 178 -3.93 6.52 -4.11
CA ALA A 178 -4.03 6.73 -5.54
C ALA A 178 -2.66 6.86 -6.19
N GLY A 179 -2.53 6.22 -7.36
CA GLY A 179 -1.40 6.37 -8.28
C GLY A 179 -0.18 5.50 -7.93
N PRO A 180 0.66 5.20 -8.94
CA PRO A 180 1.85 4.37 -8.75
C PRO A 180 2.97 5.07 -7.94
N VAL A 181 2.91 6.39 -7.81
CA VAL A 181 3.90 7.24 -7.11
C VAL A 181 3.35 7.81 -5.79
N GLY A 182 2.17 7.35 -5.35
CA GLY A 182 1.59 7.75 -4.07
C GLY A 182 2.26 7.09 -2.85
N PRO A 183 1.82 7.42 -1.62
CA PRO A 183 2.39 6.84 -0.39
C PRO A 183 2.15 5.33 -0.21
N GLY A 184 1.33 4.73 -1.08
CA GLY A 184 1.23 3.27 -1.19
C GLY A 184 0.45 2.60 -0.06
N PHE A 185 -0.48 3.31 0.60
CA PHE A 185 -1.34 2.72 1.62
C PHE A 185 -2.29 1.70 0.99
N VAL A 186 -2.42 0.54 1.65
CA VAL A 186 -3.41 -0.48 1.32
C VAL A 186 -4.21 -0.78 2.56
N GLU A 187 -5.47 -0.32 2.62
CA GLU A 187 -6.34 -0.46 3.79
C GLU A 187 -6.22 -1.83 4.48
N GLY A 188 -6.02 -1.86 5.79
CA GLY A 188 -5.95 -3.07 6.59
C GLY A 188 -4.66 -3.89 6.42
N LYS A 189 -3.75 -3.49 5.51
CA LYS A 189 -2.43 -4.11 5.39
C LYS A 189 -1.60 -3.81 6.64
N LYS A 190 -1.04 -4.87 7.20
CA LYS A 190 -0.14 -4.83 8.35
C LYS A 190 1.16 -5.54 8.02
N THR A 191 2.25 -5.04 8.57
CA THR A 191 3.55 -5.70 8.48
C THR A 191 4.25 -5.56 9.82
N VAL A 192 4.74 -6.67 10.34
CA VAL A 192 5.55 -6.70 11.56
C VAL A 192 6.91 -7.28 11.22
N SER A 193 7.95 -6.64 11.72
CA SER A 193 9.33 -7.11 11.59
C SER A 193 9.96 -7.14 12.97
N VAL A 194 10.41 -8.32 13.41
CA VAL A 194 11.14 -8.50 14.67
C VAL A 194 12.52 -9.08 14.40
N GLY A 195 13.54 -8.50 15.02
CA GLY A 195 14.91 -8.92 14.79
C GLY A 195 15.82 -8.60 15.95
N VAL A 196 17.02 -9.17 15.91
CA VAL A 196 18.07 -8.89 16.87
C VAL A 196 19.40 -8.82 16.15
N THR A 197 20.17 -7.80 16.51
CA THR A 197 21.56 -7.67 16.08
C THR A 197 22.46 -7.97 17.26
N ALA A 198 23.40 -8.88 17.08
CA ALA A 198 24.48 -9.15 18.02
C ALA A 198 25.77 -8.54 17.49
N ASN A 199 26.49 -7.79 18.32
CA ASN A 199 27.77 -7.21 18.00
C ASN A 199 28.78 -7.56 19.10
N LEU A 200 29.91 -8.14 18.72
CA LEU A 200 31.05 -8.36 19.59
C LEU A 200 32.15 -7.38 19.20
N GLN A 201 32.20 -6.25 19.91
CA GLN A 201 33.27 -5.24 19.82
C GLN A 201 33.60 -4.80 18.38
N ASN A 202 32.58 -4.75 17.50
CA ASN A 202 32.69 -4.46 16.07
C ASN A 202 33.54 -5.45 15.24
N THR A 203 34.06 -6.52 15.84
CA THR A 203 34.77 -7.59 15.14
C THR A 203 33.81 -8.58 14.51
N TRP A 204 32.80 -9.01 15.27
CA TRP A 204 31.73 -9.88 14.77
C TRP A 204 30.40 -9.16 14.86
N ARG A 205 29.65 -9.13 13.77
CA ARG A 205 28.27 -8.66 13.75
C ARG A 205 27.39 -9.71 13.11
N ALA A 206 26.35 -10.13 13.83
CA ALA A 206 25.33 -11.04 13.33
C ALA A 206 23.96 -10.37 13.45
N ASN A 207 23.10 -10.54 12.46
CA ASN A 207 21.74 -10.06 12.47
C ASN A 207 20.81 -11.18 12.02
N ILE A 208 19.69 -11.32 12.72
CA ILE A 208 18.56 -12.13 12.30
C ILE A 208 17.29 -11.27 12.36
N GLN A 209 16.50 -11.33 11.31
CA GLN A 209 15.28 -10.56 11.16
C GLN A 209 14.19 -11.43 10.56
N TYR A 210 13.03 -11.49 11.21
CA TYR A 210 11.82 -12.08 10.68
C TYR A 210 10.84 -10.95 10.32
N THR A 211 10.17 -11.09 9.18
CA THR A 211 9.11 -10.17 8.72
C THR A 211 7.90 -10.96 8.27
N ASN A 212 6.74 -10.58 8.77
CA ASN A 212 5.44 -11.13 8.43
C ASN A 212 4.51 -10.00 7.96
N SER A 213 3.85 -10.21 6.82
CA SER A 213 2.88 -9.28 6.25
C SER A 213 1.51 -9.95 6.15
N PHE A 214 0.49 -9.27 6.66
CA PHE A 214 -0.85 -9.84 6.83
C PHE A 214 -1.93 -8.76 6.70
N GLY A 215 -3.18 -9.20 6.61
CA GLY A 215 -4.33 -8.30 6.45
C GLY A 215 -4.54 -7.84 5.01
N ASN A 216 -5.81 -7.58 4.68
CA ASN A 216 -6.31 -7.30 3.34
C ASN A 216 -5.75 -8.26 2.28
N GLU A 217 -6.00 -9.56 2.45
CA GLU A 217 -5.59 -10.63 1.51
C GLU A 217 -5.99 -10.34 0.06
N PHE A 218 -7.08 -9.60 -0.12
CA PHE A 218 -7.48 -9.16 -1.45
C PHE A 218 -6.46 -8.19 -2.04
N LYS A 219 -6.06 -7.09 -1.40
CA LYS A 219 -5.15 -6.10 -2.03
C LYS A 219 -3.68 -6.25 -1.68
N ASN A 220 -3.37 -6.99 -0.62
CA ASN A 220 -2.01 -7.19 -0.11
C ASN A 220 -1.37 -8.42 -0.75
N PHE A 221 -0.58 -8.24 -1.82
CA PHE A 221 0.16 -9.33 -2.47
C PHE A 221 1.25 -9.97 -1.60
N ALA A 222 1.62 -9.30 -0.50
CA ALA A 222 2.53 -9.83 0.50
C ALA A 222 1.79 -10.45 1.69
N SER A 223 0.45 -10.53 1.65
CA SER A 223 -0.29 -11.30 2.65
C SER A 223 0.15 -12.76 2.59
N ASP A 224 0.37 -13.37 3.75
CA ASP A 224 0.80 -14.76 3.88
C ASP A 224 2.21 -15.06 3.30
N LYS A 225 3.00 -14.01 3.05
CA LYS A 225 4.40 -14.14 2.63
C LYS A 225 5.33 -13.70 3.75
N ASP A 226 6.05 -14.68 4.27
CA ASP A 226 7.01 -14.50 5.37
C ASP A 226 8.45 -14.55 4.87
N PHE A 227 9.28 -13.71 5.47
CA PHE A 227 10.69 -13.60 5.10
C PHE A 227 11.56 -13.65 6.35
N VAL A 228 12.59 -14.49 6.32
CA VAL A 228 13.68 -14.50 7.30
C VAL A 228 14.95 -14.05 6.61
N THR A 229 15.65 -13.10 7.21
CA THR A 229 16.97 -12.65 6.77
C THR A 229 17.98 -12.91 7.87
N MET A 230 19.13 -13.46 7.50
CA MET A 230 20.27 -13.65 8.38
C MET A 230 21.52 -13.09 7.71
N THR A 231 22.31 -12.32 8.46
CA THR A 231 23.57 -11.75 7.97
C THR A 231 24.64 -11.91 9.03
N VAL A 232 25.85 -12.30 8.62
CA VAL A 232 27.02 -12.35 9.49
C VAL A 232 28.16 -11.59 8.80
N SER A 233 28.86 -10.77 9.57
CA SER A 233 29.98 -9.96 9.11
C SER A 233 31.13 -10.06 10.10
N TYR A 234 32.35 -10.13 9.55
CA TYR A 234 33.59 -10.20 10.30
C TYR A 234 34.53 -9.10 9.80
N ALA A 235 35.11 -8.34 10.72
CA ALA A 235 36.10 -7.31 10.44
C ALA A 235 37.45 -7.70 11.06
N PHE A 236 38.52 -7.56 10.27
CA PHE A 236 39.91 -7.87 10.63
C PHE A 236 40.77 -6.61 10.63
#